data_AF-S9TD83-F1
#
_entry.id   AF-S9TD83-F1
#
_cell.length_a   1.000
_cell.length_b   1.000
_cell.length_c   1.000
_cell.angle_alpha   90.00
_cell.angle_beta   90.00
_cell.angle_gamma   90.00
#
_symmetry.space_group_name_H-M   'P 1'
#
loop_
_entity.id
_entity.type
_entity.pdbx_description
1 polymer ?
#
loop_
_entity_poly.entity_id
_entity_poly.type
_entity_poly.pdbx_seq_one_letter_code
_entity_poly.pdbx_strand_id
1 'polypeptide(L)'
;MSSTGWGRNRALALYGLLSLAYAFLYVPIVVMIIYSFNASRLVTVWGGFSFKWYGELLQDEKVLDAAWLSLQVAVANATIATILGTLAAVVLVRFRRFRGRTLFTGMIAAPLVMPE
;
A
#
# COMPACT_ATOMS: atom_id res chain seq x y z
N MET A 1 -34.76 28.58 15.40
CA MET A 1 -33.90 28.29 14.24
C MET A 1 -32.44 28.51 14.65
N SER A 2 -31.71 27.47 15.12
CA SER A 2 -30.24 27.56 15.37
C SER A 2 -29.54 26.23 15.74
N SER A 3 -30.05 25.04 15.36
CA SER A 3 -29.39 23.76 15.70
C SER A 3 -28.29 23.31 14.72
N THR A 4 -27.98 24.08 13.68
CA THR A 4 -27.09 23.66 12.57
C THR A 4 -25.59 23.90 12.82
N GLY A 5 -25.20 24.53 13.94
CA GLY A 5 -23.80 24.90 14.21
C GLY A 5 -22.91 23.77 14.74
N TRP A 6 -23.48 22.81 15.47
CA TRP A 6 -22.72 21.74 16.16
C TRP A 6 -22.17 20.68 15.19
N GLY A 7 -22.90 20.36 14.13
CA GLY A 7 -22.46 19.40 13.11
C GLY A 7 -21.34 19.92 12.21
N ARG A 8 -21.36 21.22 11.88
CA ARG A 8 -20.39 21.82 10.96
C ARG A 8 -18.98 21.89 11.56
N ASN A 9 -18.85 22.26 12.83
CA ASN A 9 -17.53 22.33 13.49
C ASN A 9 -16.90 20.94 13.67
N ARG A 10 -17.72 19.91 13.93
CA ARG A 10 -17.24 18.51 14.00
C ARG A 10 -16.83 17.99 12.63
N ALA A 11 -17.58 18.30 11.58
CA ALA A 11 -17.20 17.94 10.21
C ALA A 11 -15.88 18.60 9.81
N LEU A 12 -15.70 19.90 10.08
CA LEU A 12 -14.45 20.62 9.81
C LEU A 12 -13.27 20.04 10.59
N ALA A 13 -13.46 19.66 11.86
CA ALA A 13 -12.44 19.00 12.66
C ALA A 13 -12.07 17.63 12.08
N LEU A 14 -13.04 16.83 11.64
CA LEU A 14 -12.79 15.54 10.99
C LEU A 14 -12.07 15.72 9.66
N TYR A 15 -12.50 16.66 8.82
CA TYR A 15 -11.81 16.96 7.56
C TYR A 15 -10.38 17.45 7.81
N GLY A 16 -10.17 18.31 8.80
CA GLY A 16 -8.82 18.75 9.20
C GLY A 16 -7.93 17.60 9.65
N LEU A 17 -8.46 16.68 10.47
CA LEU A 17 -7.74 15.49 10.91
C LEU A 17 -7.42 14.54 9.75
N LEU A 18 -8.38 14.29 8.86
CA LEU A 18 -8.21 13.49 7.64
C LEU A 18 -7.13 14.11 6.74
N SER A 19 -7.19 15.41 6.49
CA SER A 19 -6.19 16.13 5.70
C SER A 19 -4.80 16.03 6.32
N LEU A 20 -4.68 16.16 7.64
CA LEU A 20 -3.40 16.01 8.35
C LEU A 20 -2.86 14.57 8.26
N ALA A 21 -3.72 13.58 8.43
CA ALA A 21 -3.35 12.16 8.31
C ALA A 21 -2.85 11.83 6.89
N TYR A 22 -3.57 12.29 5.86
CA TYR A 22 -3.14 12.13 4.48
C TYR A 22 -1.86 12.91 4.19
N ALA A 23 -1.74 14.16 4.66
CA ALA A 23 -0.52 14.94 4.48
C ALA A 23 0.68 14.22 5.10
N PHE A 24 0.55 13.70 6.32
CA PHE A 24 1.61 12.94 6.97
C PHE A 24 2.05 11.70 6.16
N LEU A 25 1.11 10.96 5.56
CA LEU A 25 1.41 9.80 4.73
C LEU A 25 2.04 10.17 3.37
N TYR A 26 1.55 11.24 2.73
CA TYR A 26 1.95 11.61 1.38
C TYR A 26 3.17 12.54 1.31
N VAL A 27 3.41 13.38 2.32
CA VAL A 27 4.60 14.25 2.38
C VAL A 27 5.91 13.49 2.14
N PRO A 28 6.22 12.35 2.81
CA PRO A 28 7.45 11.63 2.54
C PRO A 28 7.53 11.07 1.12
N ILE A 29 6.40 10.66 0.55
CA ILE A 29 6.32 10.19 -0.84
C ILE A 29 6.63 11.35 -1.80
N VAL A 30 6.06 12.52 -1.57
CA VAL A 30 6.32 13.73 -2.37
C VAL A 30 7.78 14.16 -2.26
N VAL A 31 8.36 14.11 -1.05
CA VAL A 31 9.79 14.40 -0.84
C VAL A 31 10.66 13.40 -1.61
N MET A 32 10.31 12.12 -1.62
CA MET A 32 11.00 11.10 -2.40
C MET A 32 10.93 11.39 -3.91
N ILE A 33 9.77 11.80 -4.42
CA ILE A 33 9.58 12.24 -5.81
C ILE A 33 10.43 13.48 -6.12
N ILE A 34 10.49 14.47 -5.23
CA ILE A 34 11.33 15.66 -5.45
C ILE A 34 12.81 15.24 -5.54
N TYR A 35 13.26 14.32 -4.70
CA TYR A 35 14.63 13.82 -4.70
C TYR A 35 14.95 12.95 -5.91
N SER A 36 13.99 12.27 -6.55
CA SER A 36 14.25 11.49 -7.77
C SER A 36 14.68 12.38 -8.95
N PHE A 37 14.38 13.67 -8.89
CA PHE A 37 14.86 14.67 -9.86
C PHE A 37 16.20 15.31 -9.49
N ASN A 38 16.85 14.92 -8.39
CA ASN A 38 18.14 15.49 -8.02
C ASN A 38 19.27 14.84 -8.84
N ALA A 39 20.05 15.65 -9.55
CA ALA A 39 21.21 15.16 -10.31
C ALA A 39 22.33 14.54 -9.44
N SER A 40 22.38 14.90 -8.16
CA SER A 40 23.35 14.40 -7.18
C SER A 40 22.96 13.02 -6.65
N ARG A 41 23.96 12.16 -6.43
CA ARG A 41 23.81 10.88 -5.71
C ARG A 41 23.63 11.08 -4.19
N LEU A 42 24.04 12.22 -3.65
CA LEU A 42 23.87 12.56 -2.24
C LEU A 42 22.63 13.43 -2.08
N VAL A 43 21.68 12.97 -1.26
CA VAL A 43 20.45 13.68 -0.87
C VAL A 43 20.74 15.06 -0.26
N THR A 44 21.92 15.22 0.36
CA THR A 44 22.36 16.45 1.03
C THR A 44 22.91 17.52 0.08
N VAL A 45 23.21 17.18 -1.17
CA VAL A 45 23.76 18.12 -2.16
C VAL A 45 22.75 18.29 -3.28
N TRP A 46 22.23 19.51 -3.45
CA TRP A 46 21.33 19.80 -4.56
C TRP A 46 22.12 19.99 -5.84
N GLY A 47 22.15 18.96 -6.70
CA GLY A 47 22.88 18.98 -7.97
C GLY A 47 22.14 19.65 -9.13
N GLY A 48 20.95 20.20 -8.89
CA GLY A 48 20.03 20.70 -9.91
C GLY A 48 18.97 19.67 -10.32
N PHE A 49 17.97 20.12 -11.08
CA PHE A 49 16.88 19.29 -11.60
C PHE A 49 17.35 18.47 -12.80
N SER A 50 17.15 17.16 -12.79
CA SER A 50 17.59 16.24 -13.84
C SER A 50 16.72 14.98 -13.95
N PHE A 51 16.56 14.49 -15.17
CA PHE A 51 15.94 13.20 -15.47
C PHE A 51 16.94 12.04 -15.63
N LYS A 52 18.21 12.28 -15.29
CA LYS A 52 19.32 11.33 -15.49
C LYS A 52 19.00 9.92 -14.98
N TRP A 53 18.46 9.80 -13.78
CA TRP A 53 18.15 8.51 -13.16
C TRP A 53 17.08 7.72 -13.90
N TYR A 54 16.11 8.39 -14.52
CA TYR A 54 15.11 7.73 -15.36
C TYR A 54 15.74 7.17 -16.64
N GLY A 55 16.70 7.90 -17.22
CA GLY A 55 17.48 7.42 -18.37
C GLY A 55 18.39 6.24 -18.02
N GLU A 56 19.11 6.32 -16.90
CA GLU A 56 19.95 5.23 -16.39
C GLU A 56 19.11 3.97 -16.08
N LEU A 57 17.92 4.14 -15.50
CA LEU A 57 16.99 3.03 -15.23
C LEU A 57 16.57 2.29 -16.50
N LEU A 58 16.30 3.03 -17.59
CA LEU A 58 15.89 2.43 -18.87
C LEU A 58 17.05 1.72 -19.60
N GLN A 59 18.29 2.02 -19.23
CA GLN A 59 19.49 1.37 -19.79
C GLN A 59 19.98 0.20 -18.94
N ASP A 60 19.50 0.07 -17.70
CA ASP A 60 19.84 -1.03 -16.80
C ASP A 60 18.89 -2.22 -17.02
N GLU A 61 19.25 -3.08 -17.96
CA GLU A 61 18.49 -4.30 -18.28
C GLU A 61 18.25 -5.18 -17.05
N LYS A 62 19.20 -5.24 -16.10
CA LYS A 62 19.05 -6.06 -14.90
C LYS A 62 17.93 -5.54 -14.01
N VAL A 63 17.83 -4.22 -13.85
CA VAL A 63 16.77 -3.61 -13.05
C VAL A 63 15.41 -3.77 -13.73
N LEU A 64 15.36 -3.59 -15.06
CA LEU A 64 14.12 -3.80 -15.83
C LEU A 64 13.64 -5.24 -15.80
N ASP A 65 14.54 -6.22 -15.99
CA ASP A 65 14.22 -7.64 -15.91
C ASP A 65 13.72 -8.04 -14.52
N ALA A 66 14.38 -7.54 -13.46
CA ALA A 66 13.96 -7.77 -12.10
C ALA A 66 12.57 -7.16 -11.81
N ALA A 67 12.29 -5.97 -12.33
CA ALA A 67 10.98 -5.34 -12.21
C ALA A 67 9.89 -6.13 -12.94
N TRP A 68 10.18 -6.63 -14.14
CA TRP A 68 9.25 -7.44 -14.92
C TRP A 68 8.95 -8.79 -14.26
N LEU A 69 9.98 -9.48 -13.77
CA LEU A 69 9.82 -10.70 -13.00
C LEU A 69 8.98 -10.46 -11.74
N SER A 70 9.26 -9.38 -11.01
CA SER A 70 8.51 -9.00 -9.81
C SER A 70 7.04 -8.75 -10.12
N LEU A 71 6.73 -8.06 -11.23
CA LEU A 71 5.37 -7.81 -11.67
C LEU A 71 4.63 -9.12 -12.02
N GLN A 72 5.27 -10.02 -12.77
CA GLN A 72 4.68 -11.32 -13.11
C GLN A 72 4.37 -12.15 -11.86
N VAL A 73 5.33 -12.25 -10.94
CA VAL A 73 5.17 -12.98 -9.69
C VAL A 73 4.09 -12.33 -8.82
N ALA A 74 4.06 -11.01 -8.71
CA ALA A 74 3.06 -10.28 -7.94
C ALA A 74 1.64 -10.51 -8.49
N VAL A 75 1.45 -10.46 -9.81
CA VAL A 75 0.14 -10.67 -10.44
C VAL A 75 -0.33 -12.11 -10.25
N ALA A 76 0.54 -13.09 -10.50
CA ALA A 76 0.21 -14.50 -10.30
C ALA A 76 -0.15 -14.78 -8.83
N ASN A 77 0.67 -14.30 -7.90
CA ASN A 77 0.46 -14.50 -6.47
C ASN A 77 -0.82 -13.82 -5.97
N ALA A 78 -1.03 -12.54 -6.30
CA ALA A 78 -2.21 -11.79 -5.90
C ALA A 78 -3.50 -12.45 -6.43
N THR A 79 -3.48 -12.95 -7.67
CA THR A 79 -4.62 -13.62 -8.28
C THR A 79 -4.95 -14.91 -7.53
N ILE A 80 -3.96 -15.79 -7.33
CA ILE A 80 -4.14 -17.06 -6.63
C ILE A 80 -4.59 -16.82 -5.19
N ALA A 81 -3.92 -15.91 -4.47
CA ALA A 81 -4.27 -15.55 -3.10
C ALA A 81 -5.70 -15.01 -3.00
N THR A 82 -6.14 -14.16 -3.94
CA THR A 82 -7.50 -13.62 -3.94
C THR A 82 -8.54 -14.71 -4.21
N ILE A 83 -8.28 -15.62 -5.16
CA ILE A 83 -9.19 -16.73 -5.47
C ILE A 83 -9.32 -17.64 -4.24
N LEU A 84 -8.20 -18.10 -3.68
CA LEU A 84 -8.19 -18.98 -2.52
C LEU A 84 -8.78 -18.31 -1.28
N GLY A 85 -8.42 -17.05 -1.02
CA GLY A 85 -8.94 -16.25 0.08
C GLY A 85 -10.45 -16.02 -0.03
N THR A 86 -10.95 -15.73 -1.23
CA THR A 86 -12.39 -15.57 -1.48
C THR A 86 -13.14 -16.88 -1.27
N LEU A 87 -12.62 -18.01 -1.78
CA LEU A 87 -13.21 -19.33 -1.54
C LEU A 87 -13.26 -19.66 -0.05
N ALA A 88 -12.16 -19.43 0.67
CA ALA A 88 -12.09 -19.64 2.11
C ALA A 88 -13.09 -18.75 2.88
N ALA A 89 -13.20 -17.48 2.51
CA ALA A 89 -14.17 -16.55 3.09
C ALA A 89 -15.62 -17.01 2.84
N VAL A 90 -15.95 -17.43 1.62
CA VAL A 90 -17.28 -17.96 1.27
C VAL A 90 -17.61 -19.18 2.12
N VAL A 91 -16.67 -20.12 2.30
CA VAL A 91 -16.88 -21.31 3.14
C VAL A 91 -17.15 -20.91 4.59
N LEU A 92 -16.33 -20.03 5.17
CA LEU A 92 -16.45 -19.61 6.56
C LEU A 92 -17.75 -18.84 6.87
N VAL A 93 -18.17 -17.97 5.95
CA VAL A 93 -19.36 -17.13 6.11
C VAL A 93 -20.64 -17.92 5.82
N ARG A 94 -20.67 -18.69 4.72
CA ARG A 94 -21.89 -19.35 4.25
C ARG A 94 -22.13 -20.71 4.91
N PHE A 95 -21.08 -21.46 5.25
CA PHE A 95 -21.19 -22.74 5.94
C PHE A 95 -20.92 -22.58 7.44
N ARG A 96 -21.99 -22.31 8.21
CA ARG A 96 -21.91 -22.01 9.65
C ARG A 96 -21.39 -23.16 10.51
N ARG A 97 -21.65 -24.43 10.15
CA ARG A 97 -21.24 -25.61 10.94
C ARG A 97 -20.61 -26.66 10.03
N PHE A 98 -19.28 -26.79 10.07
CA PHE A 98 -18.52 -27.87 9.45
C PHE A 98 -17.47 -28.42 10.42
N ARG A 99 -17.16 -29.72 10.34
CA ARG A 99 -16.16 -30.37 11.20
C ARG A 99 -14.78 -29.79 10.86
N GLY A 100 -14.04 -29.30 11.86
CA GLY A 100 -12.72 -28.67 11.67
C GLY A 100 -12.71 -27.16 11.45
N ARG A 101 -13.84 -26.46 11.59
CA ARG A 101 -13.94 -24.99 11.42
C ARG A 101 -12.93 -24.17 12.24
N THR A 102 -12.73 -24.53 13.50
CA THR A 102 -11.80 -23.82 14.39
C THR A 102 -10.35 -23.96 13.89
N LEU A 103 -9.96 -25.17 13.48
CA LEU A 103 -8.64 -25.43 12.90
C LEU A 103 -8.47 -24.64 11.59
N PHE A 104 -9.45 -24.69 10.69
CA PHE A 104 -9.41 -23.97 9.42
C PHE A 104 -9.31 -22.44 9.59
N THR A 105 -10.07 -21.88 10.53
CA THR A 105 -9.99 -20.44 10.86
C THR A 105 -8.63 -20.09 11.45
N GLY A 106 -8.10 -20.94 12.33
CA GLY A 106 -6.76 -20.77 12.90
C GLY A 106 -5.66 -20.79 11.84
N MET A 107 -5.72 -21.70 10.87
CA MET A 107 -4.73 -21.77 9.79
C MET A 107 -4.74 -20.53 8.89
N ILE A 108 -5.91 -19.95 8.61
CA ILE A 108 -6.02 -18.72 7.80
C ILE A 108 -5.54 -17.50 8.58
N ALA A 109 -5.81 -17.43 9.88
CA ALA A 109 -5.43 -16.30 10.71
C ALA A 109 -3.97 -16.38 11.22
N ALA A 110 -3.37 -17.58 11.23
CA ALA A 110 -2.02 -17.79 11.76
C ALA A 110 -0.95 -16.88 11.11
N PRO A 111 -0.91 -16.71 9.77
CA PRO A 111 0.05 -15.80 9.15
C PRO A 111 -0.12 -14.34 9.57
N LEU A 112 -1.30 -13.93 10.07
CA LEU A 112 -1.55 -12.55 10.49
C LEU A 112 -0.99 -12.24 11.89
N VAL A 113 -0.70 -13.29 12.68
CA VAL A 113 -0.29 -13.18 14.10
C VAL A 113 1.13 -13.72 14.29
N MET A 114 1.67 -14.44 13.31
CA MET A 114 3.08 -14.79 13.31
C MET A 114 3.90 -13.52 13.09
N PRO A 115 4.82 -13.18 14.02
CA PRO A 115 5.79 -12.14 13.74
C PRO A 115 6.75 -12.67 12.66
N GLU A 116 6.84 -11.93 11.56
CA GLU A 116 7.85 -12.15 10.51
C GLU A 116 9.26 -11.77 10.97
#